data_AF-A0A7C1QMP1-F1
#
_entry.id   AF-A0A7C1QMP1-F1
#
_cell.length_a   1.000
_cell.length_b   1.000
_cell.length_c   1.000
_cell.angle_alpha   90.00
_cell.angle_beta   90.00
_cell.angle_gamma   90.00
#
_symmetry.space_group_name_H-M   'P 1'
#
loop_
_entity.id
_entity.type
_entity.pdbx_description
1 polymer ?
#
loop_
_entity_poly.entity_id
_entity_poly.type
_entity_poly.pdbx_seq_one_letter_code
_entity_poly.pdbx_strand_id
1 'polypeptide(L)'
;MINIELYPNFKDKLFVVDGANVCWHNKNKKNRPQINNLKLLMGELGIIGVKKQNLLIFCDASLRHNIDNQREFYHLLKVKIIKETPAGIKADEFILKFCIRHKDTLIISNDLFKQYLRQLPSKNWLKMKRIGFIIIRNEILLIPMLNNVLEVRM
;
A
#
# COMPACT_ATOMS: atom_id res chain seq x y z
N MET A 1 -2.03 20.49 -14.31
CA MET A 1 -2.00 20.49 -12.83
C MET A 1 -3.09 19.54 -12.37
N ILE A 2 -2.72 18.43 -11.72
CA ILE A 2 -3.71 17.53 -11.12
C ILE A 2 -4.39 18.30 -10.00
N ASN A 3 -5.72 18.42 -10.06
CA ASN A 3 -6.46 19.19 -9.08
C ASN A 3 -6.43 18.43 -7.74
N ILE A 4 -5.65 18.93 -6.78
CA ILE A 4 -5.38 18.30 -5.47
C ILE A 4 -6.69 18.16 -4.63
N GLU A 5 -7.78 18.81 -5.05
CA GLU A 5 -9.11 18.75 -4.44
C GLU A 5 -9.81 17.37 -4.51
N LEU A 6 -9.28 16.39 -5.27
CA LEU A 6 -9.88 15.06 -5.41
C LEU A 6 -9.59 14.10 -4.25
N TYR A 7 -8.60 14.42 -3.41
CA TYR A 7 -8.19 13.56 -2.31
C TYR A 7 -8.38 14.25 -0.96
N PRO A 8 -8.80 13.51 0.10
CA PRO A 8 -8.72 14.03 1.46
C PRO A 8 -7.29 14.49 1.77
N ASN A 9 -7.11 15.44 2.69
CA ASN A 9 -5.78 15.90 3.06
C ASN A 9 -4.93 14.74 3.63
N PHE A 10 -4.06 14.19 2.78
CA PHE A 10 -3.21 13.04 3.08
C PHE A 10 -1.80 13.43 3.53
N LYS A 11 -1.47 14.72 3.54
CA LYS A 11 -0.11 15.22 3.77
C LYS A 11 0.51 14.70 5.07
N ASP A 12 -0.32 14.61 6.11
CA ASP A 12 0.09 14.22 7.46
C ASP A 12 -0.32 12.80 7.85
N LYS A 13 -0.87 12.01 6.91
CA LYS A 13 -1.27 10.62 7.15
C LYS A 13 -0.12 9.66 6.92
N LEU A 14 -0.06 8.62 7.76
CA LEU A 14 0.91 7.54 7.65
C LEU A 14 0.31 6.40 6.81
N PHE A 15 0.95 6.07 5.69
CA PHE A 15 0.51 4.99 4.81
C PHE A 15 1.32 3.73 5.07
N VAL A 16 0.60 2.65 5.37
CA VAL A 16 1.16 1.31 5.52
C VAL A 16 0.80 0.53 4.27
N VAL A 17 1.81 0.21 3.48
CA VAL A 17 1.64 -0.36 2.14
C VAL A 17 1.97 -1.84 2.17
N ASP A 18 1.06 -2.63 1.62
CA ASP A 18 1.31 -4.01 1.25
C ASP A 18 2.10 -4.07 -0.06
N GLY A 19 3.43 -4.04 0.08
CA GLY A 19 4.35 -3.98 -1.06
C GLY A 19 4.28 -5.24 -1.93
N ALA A 20 3.98 -6.41 -1.35
CA ALA A 20 3.79 -7.63 -2.13
C ALA A 20 2.53 -7.53 -2.99
N ASN A 21 1.39 -7.14 -2.41
CA ASN A 21 0.14 -6.96 -3.16
C ASN A 21 0.28 -5.94 -4.29
N VAL A 22 0.96 -4.82 -4.05
CA VAL A 22 1.25 -3.80 -5.08
C VAL A 22 2.12 -4.36 -6.19
N CYS A 23 3.24 -5.00 -5.87
CA CYS A 23 4.12 -5.61 -6.87
C CYS A 23 3.40 -6.70 -7.67
N TRP A 24 2.46 -7.45 -7.07
CA TRP A 24 1.71 -8.51 -7.72
C TRP A 24 0.53 -8.06 -8.59
N HIS A 25 0.07 -6.80 -8.50
CA HIS A 25 -1.10 -6.32 -9.24
C HIS A 25 -0.97 -6.55 -10.75
N ASN A 26 -0.01 -5.87 -11.40
CA ASN A 26 0.33 -6.13 -12.79
C ASN A 26 1.55 -7.03 -12.84
N LYS A 27 1.50 -8.03 -13.71
CA LYS A 27 2.58 -9.01 -13.89
C LYS A 27 3.18 -8.85 -15.29
N ASN A 28 4.45 -9.17 -15.43
CA ASN A 28 5.03 -9.26 -16.78
C ASN A 28 4.56 -10.53 -17.51
N LYS A 29 5.01 -10.66 -18.77
CA LYS A 29 4.76 -11.84 -19.62
C LYS A 29 5.22 -13.17 -19.02
N LYS A 30 6.10 -13.16 -17.99
CA LYS A 30 6.59 -14.34 -17.26
C LYS A 30 5.82 -14.57 -15.95
N ASN A 31 4.67 -13.93 -15.76
CA ASN A 31 3.84 -14.03 -14.55
C ASN A 31 4.60 -13.62 -13.26
N ARG A 32 5.58 -12.73 -13.37
CA ARG A 32 6.35 -12.22 -12.21
C ARG A 32 5.79 -10.89 -11.72
N PRO A 33 5.84 -10.63 -10.40
CA PRO A 33 5.51 -9.32 -9.84
C PRO A 33 6.49 -8.27 -10.38
N GLN A 34 6.05 -7.02 -10.40
CA GLN A 34 6.75 -5.92 -11.06
C GLN A 34 7.13 -4.84 -10.04
N ILE A 35 8.43 -4.57 -9.91
CA ILE A 35 8.89 -3.49 -9.01
C ILE A 35 8.38 -2.12 -9.46
N ASN A 36 8.10 -1.97 -10.75
CA ASN A 36 7.55 -0.74 -11.32
C ASN A 36 6.19 -0.37 -10.72
N ASN A 37 5.35 -1.35 -10.37
CA ASN A 37 4.05 -1.08 -9.74
C ASN A 37 4.22 -0.31 -8.43
N LEU A 38 5.25 -0.65 -7.65
CA LEU A 38 5.57 0.04 -6.41
C LEU A 38 6.09 1.46 -6.68
N LYS A 39 6.90 1.64 -7.74
CA LYS A 39 7.39 2.97 -8.14
C LYS A 39 6.25 3.90 -8.55
N LEU A 40 5.27 3.38 -9.30
CA LEU A 40 4.06 4.13 -9.64
C LEU A 40 3.32 4.58 -8.39
N LEU A 41 3.10 3.68 -7.43
CA LEU A 41 2.46 4.02 -6.15
C LEU A 41 3.20 5.12 -5.40
N MET A 42 4.51 5.00 -5.24
CA MET A 42 5.31 6.03 -4.55
C MET A 42 5.29 7.38 -5.29
N GLY A 43 5.29 7.34 -6.63
CA GLY A 43 5.18 8.53 -7.47
C GLY A 43 3.86 9.25 -7.25
N GLU A 44 2.74 8.51 -7.33
CA GLU A 44 1.39 9.05 -7.12
C GLU A 44 1.21 9.62 -5.72
N LEU A 45 1.64 8.89 -4.68
CA LEU A 45 1.62 9.38 -3.31
C LEU A 45 2.44 10.66 -3.15
N GLY A 46 3.58 10.77 -3.83
CA GLY A 46 4.39 11.98 -3.87
C GLY A 46 3.68 13.16 -4.54
N ILE A 47 2.99 12.91 -5.65
CA ILE A 47 2.20 13.93 -6.39
C ILE A 47 1.08 14.50 -5.51
N ILE A 48 0.38 13.66 -4.77
CA ILE A 48 -0.70 14.09 -3.85
C ILE A 48 -0.17 14.61 -2.50
N GLY A 49 1.15 14.81 -2.35
CA GLY A 49 1.78 15.49 -1.23
C GLY A 49 2.16 14.61 -0.04
N VAL A 50 2.10 13.28 -0.16
CA VAL A 50 2.55 12.37 0.89
C VAL A 50 4.08 12.32 0.91
N LYS A 51 4.65 12.64 2.07
CA LYS A 51 6.10 12.62 2.26
C LYS A 51 6.62 11.18 2.35
N LYS A 52 7.82 10.92 1.82
CA LYS A 52 8.43 9.57 1.83
C LYS A 52 8.54 8.95 3.23
N GLN A 53 8.81 9.76 4.27
CA GLN A 53 8.87 9.30 5.67
C GLN A 53 7.52 8.82 6.21
N ASN A 54 6.42 9.21 5.57
CA ASN A 54 5.07 8.77 5.92
C ASN A 54 4.68 7.49 5.15
N LEU A 55 5.62 6.82 4.49
CA LEU A 55 5.40 5.55 3.80
C LEU A 55 6.11 4.41 4.55
N LEU A 56 5.33 3.42 4.97
CA LEU A 56 5.82 2.17 5.55
C LEU A 56 5.43 1.03 4.63
N ILE A 57 6.36 0.63 3.76
CA ILE A 57 6.14 -0.42 2.77
C ILE A 57 6.68 -1.74 3.30
N PHE A 58 5.81 -2.74 3.44
CA PHE A 58 6.16 -4.09 3.91
C PHE A 58 6.04 -5.11 2.77
N CYS A 59 7.06 -5.95 2.63
CA CYS A 59 7.12 -7.02 1.62
C CYS A 59 7.35 -8.36 2.32
N ASP A 60 6.65 -9.40 1.88
CA ASP A 60 6.96 -10.77 2.28
C ASP A 60 8.36 -11.18 1.82
N ALA A 61 9.04 -11.99 2.64
CA ALA A 61 10.35 -12.55 2.28
C ALA A 61 10.34 -13.39 0.99
N SER A 62 9.18 -13.92 0.59
CA SER A 62 9.03 -14.68 -0.65
C SER A 62 9.07 -13.78 -1.90
N LEU A 63 8.78 -12.49 -1.78
CA LEU A 63 8.71 -11.57 -2.92
C LEU A 63 10.07 -11.41 -3.60
N ARG A 64 11.17 -11.39 -2.82
CA ARG A 64 12.53 -11.19 -3.33
C ARG A 64 12.95 -12.21 -4.38
N HIS A 65 12.42 -13.43 -4.29
CA HIS A 65 12.75 -14.52 -5.21
C HIS A 65 11.95 -14.46 -6.52
N ASN A 66 10.77 -13.83 -6.47
CA ASN A 66 9.82 -13.81 -7.56
C ASN A 66 9.87 -12.51 -8.38
N ILE A 67 10.25 -11.39 -7.75
CA ILE A 67 10.27 -10.05 -8.35
C ILE A 67 11.12 -10.02 -9.63
N ASP A 68 10.64 -9.28 -10.62
CA ASP A 68 11.27 -9.17 -11.93
C ASP A 68 12.66 -8.54 -11.90
N ASN A 69 12.87 -7.56 -11.05
CA ASN A 69 14.15 -6.87 -10.87
C ASN A 69 14.61 -6.97 -9.41
N GLN A 70 15.30 -8.08 -9.10
CA GLN A 70 15.83 -8.34 -7.76
C GLN A 70 16.87 -7.30 -7.34
N ARG A 71 17.71 -6.82 -8.26
CA ARG A 71 18.74 -5.80 -7.96
C ARG A 71 18.11 -4.53 -7.41
N GLU A 72 17.05 -4.05 -8.06
CA GLU A 72 16.31 -2.87 -7.61
C GLU A 72 15.62 -3.14 -6.27
N PHE A 73 15.00 -4.30 -6.10
CA PHE A 73 14.36 -4.69 -4.84
C PHE A 73 15.35 -4.68 -3.67
N TYR A 74 16.54 -5.28 -3.83
CA TYR A 74 17.60 -5.26 -2.83
C TYR A 74 18.14 -3.86 -2.56
N HIS A 75 18.22 -3.01 -3.58
CA HIS A 75 18.58 -1.61 -3.40
C HIS A 75 17.56 -0.90 -2.50
N LEU A 76 16.26 -1.03 -2.76
CA LEU A 76 15.19 -0.44 -1.96
C LEU A 76 15.17 -0.94 -0.51
N LEU A 77 15.50 -2.22 -0.29
CA LEU A 77 15.71 -2.78 1.05
C LEU A 77 16.90 -2.11 1.75
N LYS A 78 18.05 -2.03 1.07
CA LYS A 78 19.28 -1.44 1.62
C LYS A 78 19.09 0.02 2.02
N VAL A 79 18.36 0.80 1.22
CA VAL A 79 18.05 2.20 1.53
C VAL A 79 16.80 2.38 2.41
N LYS A 80 16.25 1.28 2.96
CA LYS A 80 15.12 1.25 3.91
C LYS A 80 13.82 1.86 3.40
N ILE A 81 13.65 1.97 2.07
CA ILE A 81 12.39 2.41 1.45
C ILE A 81 11.33 1.32 1.61
N ILE A 82 11.74 0.05 1.47
CA ILE A 82 10.90 -1.10 1.76
C ILE A 82 11.47 -1.88 2.94
N LYS A 83 10.60 -2.61 3.65
CA LYS A 83 10.94 -3.48 4.77
C LYS A 83 10.51 -4.89 4.44
N GLU A 84 11.40 -5.85 4.63
CA GLU A 84 11.07 -7.27 4.54
C GLU A 84 10.52 -7.76 5.88
N THR A 85 9.47 -8.59 5.86
CA THR A 85 9.06 -9.32 7.06
C THR A 85 10.02 -10.48 7.37
N PRO A 86 10.11 -10.92 8.63
CA PRO A 86 10.84 -12.13 8.96
C PRO A 86 10.36 -13.34 8.14
N ALA A 87 11.27 -14.27 7.89
CA ALA A 87 10.96 -15.49 7.16
C ALA A 87 9.80 -16.26 7.82
N GLY A 88 8.85 -16.72 7.00
CA GLY A 88 7.68 -17.44 7.47
C GLY A 88 6.54 -16.56 8.00
N ILE A 89 6.73 -15.24 8.11
CA ILE A 89 5.69 -14.32 8.56
C ILE A 89 5.15 -13.51 7.38
N LYS A 90 3.81 -13.54 7.21
CA LYS A 90 3.11 -12.73 6.21
C LYS A 90 3.13 -11.24 6.58
N ALA A 91 3.30 -10.39 5.59
CA ALA A 91 3.22 -8.93 5.67
C ALA A 91 1.88 -8.48 6.26
N ASP A 92 0.79 -9.17 5.90
CA ASP A 92 -0.55 -8.92 6.42
C ASP A 92 -0.58 -8.76 7.96
N GLU A 93 0.09 -9.66 8.69
CA GLU A 93 0.07 -9.65 10.16
C GLU A 93 0.73 -8.41 10.72
N PHE A 94 1.87 -7.99 10.16
CA PHE A 94 2.56 -6.78 10.56
C PHE A 94 1.76 -5.53 10.19
N ILE A 95 1.22 -5.47 8.97
CA ILE A 95 0.44 -4.35 8.47
C ILE A 95 -0.77 -4.11 9.35
N LEU A 96 -1.56 -5.17 9.62
CA LEU A 96 -2.76 -5.08 10.44
C LEU A 96 -2.42 -4.74 11.89
N LYS A 97 -1.46 -5.44 12.49
CA LYS A 97 -1.05 -5.20 13.90
C LYS A 97 -0.53 -3.78 14.10
N PHE A 98 0.26 -3.27 13.16
CA PHE A 98 0.74 -1.89 13.20
C PHE A 98 -0.44 -0.91 13.10
N CYS A 99 -1.33 -1.10 12.12
CA CYS A 99 -2.47 -0.19 11.94
C CYS A 99 -3.47 -0.23 13.08
N ILE A 100 -3.64 -1.36 13.77
CA ILE A 100 -4.49 -1.47 14.97
C ILE A 100 -3.90 -0.62 16.11
N ARG A 101 -2.57 -0.59 16.25
CA ARG A 101 -1.86 0.18 17.29
C ARG A 101 -1.79 1.68 17.01
N HIS A 102 -1.96 2.10 15.76
CA HIS A 102 -1.78 3.49 15.33
C HIS A 102 -3.05 4.06 14.68
N LYS A 103 -3.69 5.04 15.35
CA LYS A 103 -4.98 5.59 14.91
C LYS A 103 -4.90 6.34 13.57
N ASP A 104 -3.82 7.04 13.27
CA ASP A 104 -3.66 7.87 12.07
C ASP A 104 -2.96 7.18 10.89
N THR A 105 -3.15 5.86 10.76
CA THR A 105 -2.67 5.09 9.61
C THR A 105 -3.75 4.80 8.59
N LEU A 106 -3.34 4.64 7.33
CA LEU A 106 -4.15 4.10 6.24
C LEU A 106 -3.40 2.92 5.61
N ILE A 107 -4.13 1.90 5.18
CA ILE A 107 -3.57 0.69 4.55
C ILE A 107 -3.74 0.82 3.04
N ILE A 108 -2.67 0.61 2.27
CA ILE A 108 -2.79 0.44 0.81
C ILE A 108 -2.64 -1.04 0.48
N SER A 109 -3.76 -1.67 0.11
CA SER A 109 -3.80 -3.06 -0.36
C SER A 109 -5.16 -3.35 -1.03
N ASN A 110 -5.15 -4.19 -2.05
CA ASN A 110 -6.36 -4.76 -2.62
C ASN A 110 -6.83 -6.03 -1.88
N ASP A 111 -6.04 -6.56 -0.95
CA ASP A 111 -6.46 -7.69 -0.11
C ASP A 111 -7.58 -7.26 0.85
N LEU A 112 -8.56 -8.14 1.04
CA LEU A 112 -9.67 -7.97 1.97
C LEU A 112 -9.35 -8.50 3.37
N PHE A 113 -8.17 -9.10 3.57
CA PHE A 113 -7.69 -9.67 4.82
C PHE A 113 -8.70 -10.62 5.47
N LYS A 114 -9.38 -11.43 4.64
CA LYS A 114 -10.52 -12.28 5.07
C LYS A 114 -10.15 -13.21 6.24
N GLN A 115 -8.93 -13.73 6.26
CA GLN A 115 -8.42 -14.62 7.29
C GLN A 115 -8.24 -13.93 8.66
N TYR A 116 -8.17 -12.59 8.69
CA TYR A 116 -7.93 -11.81 9.90
C TYR A 116 -9.18 -11.10 10.45
N LEU A 117 -10.35 -11.26 9.81
CA LEU A 117 -11.55 -10.47 10.16
C LEU A 117 -12.00 -10.62 11.62
N ARG A 118 -11.72 -11.76 12.26
CA ARG A 118 -12.06 -12.01 13.67
C ARG A 118 -11.13 -11.30 14.65
N GLN A 119 -9.93 -10.94 14.21
CA GLN A 119 -8.91 -10.24 15.00
C GLN A 119 -8.96 -8.72 14.84
N LEU A 120 -9.76 -8.22 13.88
CA LEU A 120 -9.90 -6.78 13.66
C LEU A 120 -10.85 -6.14 14.69
N PRO A 121 -10.67 -4.84 15.01
CA PRO A 121 -11.56 -4.13 15.92
C PRO A 121 -13.03 -4.17 15.51
N SER A 122 -13.31 -4.11 14.21
CA SER A 122 -14.64 -4.32 13.62
C SER A 122 -14.55 -4.58 12.12
N LYS A 123 -15.63 -5.08 11.50
CA LYS A 123 -15.71 -5.21 10.02
C LYS A 123 -15.57 -3.84 9.32
N ASN A 124 -16.13 -2.79 9.93
CA ASN A 124 -16.07 -1.43 9.38
C ASN A 124 -14.70 -0.77 9.55
N TRP A 125 -13.91 -1.20 10.53
CA TRP A 125 -12.56 -0.68 10.76
C TRP A 125 -11.68 -0.85 9.50
N LEU A 126 -11.69 -2.04 8.90
CA LEU A 126 -10.91 -2.28 7.69
C LEU A 126 -11.42 -1.46 6.50
N LYS A 127 -12.75 -1.34 6.37
CA LYS A 127 -13.38 -0.49 5.37
C LYS A 127 -12.85 0.94 5.50
N MET A 128 -12.87 1.56 6.67
CA MET A 128 -12.38 2.93 6.86
C MET A 128 -10.85 3.09 6.67
N LYS A 129 -10.08 2.02 6.92
CA LYS A 129 -8.61 2.06 6.90
C LYS A 129 -7.99 1.76 5.55
N ARG A 130 -8.63 0.93 4.74
CA ARG A 130 -8.04 0.37 3.53
C ARG A 130 -8.37 1.19 2.30
N ILE A 131 -7.35 1.54 1.56
CA ILE A 131 -7.38 2.18 0.25
C ILE A 131 -7.04 1.12 -0.78
N GLY A 132 -7.99 0.85 -1.68
CA GLY A 132 -7.74 0.02 -2.85
C GLY A 132 -7.05 0.81 -3.94
N PHE A 133 -6.55 0.12 -4.96
CA PHE A 133 -5.93 0.76 -6.10
C PHE A 133 -6.10 -0.06 -7.37
N ILE A 134 -5.98 0.60 -8.52
CA ILE A 134 -5.88 -0.05 -9.82
C ILE A 134 -4.76 0.56 -10.64
N ILE A 135 -4.01 -0.25 -11.39
CA ILE A 135 -2.98 0.24 -12.31
C ILE A 135 -3.47 0.09 -13.75
N ILE A 136 -3.66 1.21 -14.45
CA ILE A 136 -4.14 1.28 -15.84
C ILE A 136 -3.14 2.10 -16.65
N ARG A 137 -2.66 1.59 -17.79
CA ARG A 137 -1.77 2.32 -18.72
C ARG A 137 -0.57 3.01 -18.04
N ASN A 138 0.03 2.37 -17.04
CA ASN A 138 1.16 2.88 -16.25
C ASN A 138 0.81 4.06 -15.32
N GLU A 139 -0.47 4.27 -15.04
CA GLU A 139 -0.97 5.16 -13.99
C GLU A 139 -1.58 4.31 -12.87
N ILE A 140 -1.39 4.74 -11.63
CA ILE A 140 -2.03 4.11 -10.48
C ILE A 140 -3.12 5.03 -9.96
N LEU A 141 -4.33 4.50 -9.87
CA LEU A 141 -5.49 5.20 -9.33
C LEU A 141 -5.77 4.64 -7.95
N LEU A 142 -5.62 5.49 -6.93
CA LEU A 142 -6.07 5.17 -5.59
C LEU A 142 -7.59 5.28 -5.55
N ILE A 143 -8.25 4.23 -5.08
CA ILE A 143 -9.68 4.20 -4.87
C ILE A 143 -9.89 4.54 -3.39
N PRO A 144 -10.10 5.82 -3.03
CA PRO A 144 -10.50 6.12 -1.68
C PRO A 144 -11.82 5.41 -1.41
N MET A 145 -12.06 5.14 -0.13
CA MET A 145 -13.41 4.97 0.39
C MET A 145 -14.20 6.25 0.06
N LEU A 146 -14.81 6.35 -1.13
CA LEU A 146 -15.59 7.51 -1.59
C LEU A 146 -16.67 7.91 -0.58
N ASN A 147 -17.11 6.96 0.26
CA ASN A 147 -18.05 7.19 1.34
C ASN A 147 -17.57 8.19 2.41
N ASN A 148 -16.25 8.40 2.58
CA ASN A 148 -15.73 9.35 3.58
C ASN A 148 -15.37 10.73 2.99
N VAL A 149 -15.47 10.90 1.67
CA VAL A 149 -15.18 12.16 0.97
C VAL A 149 -16.47 12.96 0.74
N LEU A 150 -17.62 12.29 0.67
CA LEU A 150 -18.92 12.93 0.48
C LEU A 150 -19.59 13.41 1.78
N GLU A 151 -19.12 13.00 2.96
CA GLU A 151 -19.66 13.49 4.26
C GLU A 151 -19.06 14.82 4.74
N VAL A 152 -18.13 15.44 4.00
CA VAL A 152 -17.53 16.74 4.38
C VAL A 152 -18.15 17.93 3.63
N ARG A 153 -19.21 17.71 2.84
CA ARG A 153 -20.00 18.82 2.26
C ARG A 153 -21.49 18.50 2.25
N MET A 154 -22.10 18.53 3.43
CA MET A 154 -23.47 19.00 3.62
C MET A 154 -23.51 19.88 4.87
#